data_AF-A5WCF4-F1
#
_entry.id   AF-A5WCF4-F1
#
_cell.length_a   1.000
_cell.length_b   1.000
_cell.length_c   1.000
_cell.angle_alpha   90.00
_cell.angle_beta   90.00
_cell.angle_gamma   90.00
#
_symmetry.space_group_name_H-M   'P 1'
#
loop_
_entity.id
_entity.type
_entity.pdbx_description
1 polymer ?
#
loop_
_entity_poly.entity_id
_entity_poly.type
_entity_poly.pdbx_seq_one_letter_code
_entity_poly.pdbx_strand_id
1 'polypeptide(L)'
;MTFLQTTLLTTVFGTAMIVLSGCATTQALSPQQCQAGNWQDIGYADGLAGRSGAYFGRHIENCSPVANSTPNRELWEQGRQQGLKQFCTELNAYKLGREGYAWQPVCPLENIEKLEEAYNQGRYYYLRQRDMEYLSAPYPWGYGRYGYASPYSWRSPFWRPGW
;
A
#
# COMPACT_ATOMS: atom_id res chain seq x y z
N MET A 1 32.11 -44.49 -5.64
CA MET A 1 31.64 -43.30 -6.40
C MET A 1 30.13 -43.02 -6.24
N THR A 2 29.37 -43.80 -5.47
CA THR A 2 27.91 -43.62 -5.28
C THR A 2 27.53 -42.88 -3.98
N PHE A 3 28.36 -42.93 -2.92
CA PHE A 3 28.12 -42.24 -1.64
C PHE A 3 28.29 -40.71 -1.68
N LEU A 4 29.03 -40.19 -2.67
CA LEU A 4 29.19 -38.75 -2.89
C LEU A 4 28.01 -38.13 -3.64
N GLN A 5 27.25 -38.93 -4.40
CA GLN A 5 26.07 -38.44 -5.13
C GLN A 5 24.83 -38.36 -4.23
N THR A 6 24.69 -39.26 -3.26
CA THR A 6 23.56 -39.24 -2.31
C THR A 6 23.63 -38.10 -1.30
N THR A 7 24.82 -37.63 -0.95
CA THR A 7 25.02 -36.44 -0.09
C THR A 7 24.76 -35.13 -0.84
N LEU A 8 25.06 -35.06 -2.15
CA LEU A 8 24.75 -33.89 -2.97
C LEU A 8 23.25 -33.69 -3.17
N LEU A 9 22.49 -34.78 -3.32
CA LEU A 9 21.04 -34.70 -3.53
C LEU A 9 20.26 -34.31 -2.27
N THR A 10 20.75 -34.66 -1.07
CA THR A 10 20.10 -34.26 0.19
C THR A 10 20.43 -32.82 0.60
N THR A 11 21.57 -32.26 0.19
CA THR A 11 21.91 -30.85 0.45
C THR A 11 21.16 -29.84 -0.42
N VAL A 12 20.60 -30.26 -1.56
CA VAL A 12 19.86 -29.37 -2.47
C VAL A 12 18.40 -29.17 -2.04
N PHE A 13 17.83 -30.11 -1.28
CA PHE A 13 16.41 -30.05 -0.88
C PHE A 13 16.15 -29.37 0.48
N GLY A 14 17.19 -29.06 1.25
CA GLY A 14 17.08 -28.49 2.61
C GLY A 14 17.11 -26.96 2.70
N THR A 15 17.45 -26.26 1.62
CA THR A 15 17.78 -24.82 1.62
C THR A 15 16.80 -23.98 0.79
N ALA A 16 15.54 -24.41 0.70
CA ALA A 16 14.50 -23.68 -0.05
C ALA A 16 13.29 -23.24 0.80
N MET A 17 13.39 -23.25 2.14
CA MET A 17 12.22 -23.07 3.02
C MET A 17 12.31 -21.93 4.05
N ILE A 18 13.20 -20.95 3.89
CA ILE A 18 13.20 -19.78 4.78
C ILE A 18 13.58 -18.56 3.96
N VAL A 19 12.60 -17.79 3.47
CA VAL A 19 12.45 -16.32 3.62
C VAL A 19 11.13 -15.94 2.93
N LEU A 20 10.01 -16.26 3.56
CA LEU A 20 8.75 -15.54 3.34
C LEU A 20 8.37 -14.86 4.66
N SER A 21 9.31 -14.11 5.24
CA SER A 21 8.98 -13.07 6.19
C SER A 21 8.35 -11.93 5.39
N GLY A 22 7.04 -12.01 5.19
CA GLY A 22 6.22 -10.91 4.73
C GLY A 22 6.29 -9.79 5.76
N CYS A 23 7.29 -8.93 5.66
CA CYS A 23 7.25 -7.64 6.30
C CYS A 23 6.10 -6.89 5.64
N ALA A 24 4.97 -6.81 6.33
CA ALA A 24 4.01 -5.75 6.09
C ALA A 24 4.83 -4.44 6.20
N THR A 25 5.15 -3.84 5.06
CA THR A 25 5.94 -2.60 4.95
C THR A 25 5.09 -1.43 5.44
N THR A 26 4.81 -1.39 6.74
CA THR A 26 4.71 -0.13 7.43
C THR A 26 6.15 0.24 7.76
N GLN A 27 6.80 1.03 6.90
CA GLN A 27 8.11 1.61 7.21
C GLN A 27 7.92 2.53 8.43
N ALA A 28 7.98 1.96 9.63
CA ALA A 28 8.16 2.72 10.84
C ALA A 28 9.51 3.44 10.70
N LEU A 29 9.53 4.75 10.95
CA LEU A 29 10.78 5.51 10.93
C LEU A 29 11.77 4.85 11.88
N SER A 30 13.00 4.67 11.42
CA SER A 30 14.07 4.21 12.29
C SER A 30 14.33 5.24 13.40
N PRO A 31 14.84 4.83 14.58
CA PRO A 31 15.17 5.75 15.66
C PRO A 31 16.11 6.89 15.21
N GLN A 32 17.02 6.61 14.27
CA GLN A 32 17.95 7.57 13.68
C GLN A 32 17.21 8.63 12.83
N GLN A 33 16.20 8.22 12.06
CA GLN A 33 15.36 9.14 11.28
C GLN A 33 14.51 10.05 12.17
N CYS A 34 14.11 9.58 13.36
CA CYS A 34 13.40 10.43 14.32
C CYS A 34 14.31 11.49 14.96
N GLN A 35 15.58 11.17 15.22
CA GLN A 35 16.54 12.05 15.90
C GLN A 35 17.12 13.14 14.99
N ALA A 36 17.56 12.76 13.79
CA ALA A 36 18.28 13.65 12.88
C ALA A 36 17.88 13.44 11.40
N GLY A 37 16.78 12.73 11.15
CA GLY A 37 16.32 12.47 9.79
C GLY A 37 15.92 13.77 9.08
N ASN A 38 16.20 13.83 7.78
CA ASN A 38 15.74 14.92 6.94
C ASN A 38 14.21 14.81 6.74
N TRP A 39 13.46 15.61 7.51
CA TRP A 39 11.99 15.64 7.43
C TRP A 39 11.48 16.00 6.03
N GLN A 40 12.24 16.78 5.26
CA GLN A 40 11.89 17.08 3.88
C GLN A 40 11.94 15.82 2.98
N ASP A 41 12.96 14.98 3.13
CA ASP A 41 13.07 13.74 2.34
C ASP A 41 12.00 12.71 2.75
N ILE A 42 11.70 12.63 4.04
CA ILE A 42 10.60 11.81 4.57
C ILE A 42 9.27 12.28 3.99
N GLY A 43 9.05 13.60 4.00
CA GLY A 43 7.89 14.22 3.37
C GLY A 43 7.80 13.92 1.90
N TYR A 44 8.90 14.04 1.17
CA TYR A 44 8.98 13.75 -0.26
C TYR A 44 8.58 12.30 -0.58
N ALA A 45 9.14 11.34 0.16
CA ALA A 45 8.76 9.93 0.03
C ALA A 45 7.28 9.68 0.34
N ASP A 46 6.73 10.34 1.37
CA ASP A 46 5.31 10.27 1.70
C ASP A 46 4.41 10.87 0.61
N GLY A 47 4.86 11.97 -0.01
CA GLY A 47 4.20 12.59 -1.15
C GLY A 47 4.19 11.68 -2.39
N LEU A 48 5.31 11.01 -2.68
CA LEU A 48 5.41 10.01 -3.75
C LEU A 48 4.47 8.83 -3.53
N ALA A 49 4.16 8.50 -2.28
CA ALA A 49 3.22 7.44 -1.91
C ALA A 49 1.76 7.92 -1.78
N GLY A 50 1.47 9.20 -2.03
CA GLY A 50 0.12 9.76 -1.93
C GLY A 50 -0.41 9.83 -0.49
N ARG A 51 0.46 9.95 0.52
CA ARG A 51 0.04 10.06 1.93
C ARG A 51 -0.61 11.41 2.19
N SER A 52 -1.70 11.39 2.97
CA SER A 52 -2.41 12.60 3.38
C SER A 52 -1.65 13.37 4.46
N GLY A 53 -2.00 14.65 4.63
CA GLY A 53 -1.44 15.52 5.69
C GLY A 53 -1.63 14.98 7.12
N ALA A 54 -2.62 14.09 7.32
CA ALA A 54 -2.88 13.43 8.59
C ALA A 54 -1.81 12.36 8.94
N TYR A 55 -1.10 11.85 7.94
CA TYR A 55 -0.09 10.80 8.13
C TYR A 55 1.09 11.26 9.00
N PHE A 56 1.37 12.56 9.06
CA PHE A 56 2.37 13.12 9.96
C PHE A 56 2.11 12.78 11.44
N GLY A 57 0.85 12.67 11.85
CA GLY A 57 0.51 12.24 13.22
C GLY A 57 1.08 10.86 13.55
N ARG A 58 1.11 9.96 12.56
CA ARG A 58 1.69 8.62 12.71
C ARG A 58 3.20 8.65 12.86
N HIS A 59 3.88 9.61 12.24
CA HIS A 59 5.31 9.83 12.47
C HIS A 59 5.60 10.31 13.87
N ILE A 60 4.77 11.23 14.40
CA ILE A 60 4.88 11.69 15.79
C ILE A 60 4.69 10.53 16.76
N GLU A 61 3.66 9.72 16.57
CA GLU A 61 3.39 8.55 17.42
C GLU A 61 4.56 7.57 17.43
N ASN A 62 5.12 7.27 16.25
CA ASN A 62 6.26 6.34 16.11
C ASN A 62 7.56 6.91 16.69
N CYS A 63 7.76 8.22 16.62
CA CYS A 63 8.99 8.88 17.07
C CYS A 63 8.93 9.37 18.52
N SER A 64 7.76 9.38 19.17
CA SER A 64 7.58 9.78 20.58
C SER A 64 8.44 8.98 21.58
N PRO A 65 8.64 7.65 21.42
CA PRO A 65 9.50 6.87 22.33
C PRO A 65 11.01 7.17 22.18
N VAL A 66 11.42 7.92 21.15
CA VAL A 66 12.82 8.17 20.82
C VAL A 66 13.29 9.46 21.48
N ALA A 67 14.26 9.36 22.39
CA ALA A 67 14.87 10.53 23.00
C ALA A 67 15.56 11.42 21.95
N ASN A 68 15.42 12.75 22.10
CA ASN A 68 15.91 13.78 21.17
C ASN A 68 15.29 13.75 19.77
N SER A 69 14.08 13.20 19.62
CA SER A 69 13.30 13.33 18.39
C SER A 69 12.91 14.79 18.15
N THR A 70 13.12 15.30 16.94
CA THR A 70 12.76 16.69 16.57
C THR A 70 11.84 16.74 15.35
N PRO A 71 10.56 16.31 15.45
CA PRO A 71 9.63 16.34 14.33
C PRO A 71 9.36 17.75 13.81
N ASN A 72 9.62 17.97 12.51
CA ASN A 72 9.35 19.24 11.85
C ASN A 72 8.24 19.08 10.80
N ARG A 73 7.04 19.59 11.13
CA ARG A 73 5.86 19.52 10.27
C ARG A 73 6.03 20.31 8.97
N GLU A 74 6.68 21.46 9.04
CA GLU A 74 6.80 22.37 7.91
C GLU A 74 7.73 21.79 6.83
N LEU A 75 8.90 21.31 7.23
CA LEU A 75 9.84 20.65 6.30
C LEU A 75 9.22 19.39 5.68
N TRP A 76 8.51 18.60 6.48
CA TRP A 76 7.79 17.43 5.99
C TRP A 76 6.71 17.80 4.97
N GLU A 77 5.91 18.82 5.25
CA GLU A 77 4.85 19.26 4.33
C GLU A 77 5.44 19.80 3.02
N GLN A 78 6.53 20.56 3.08
CA GLN A 78 7.24 21.05 1.90
C GLN A 78 7.73 19.89 1.01
N GLY A 79 8.37 18.88 1.60
CA GLY A 79 8.76 17.67 0.89
C GLY A 79 7.57 16.94 0.30
N ARG A 80 6.49 16.78 1.07
CA ARG A 80 5.26 16.09 0.65
C ARG A 80 4.62 16.73 -0.56
N GLN A 81 4.54 18.05 -0.59
CA GLN A 81 4.03 18.79 -1.75
C GLN A 81 4.91 18.58 -2.99
N GLN A 82 6.23 18.46 -2.83
CA GLN A 82 7.13 18.13 -3.94
C GLN A 82 6.92 16.70 -4.46
N GLY A 83 6.76 15.72 -3.57
CA GLY A 83 6.48 14.33 -3.94
C GLY A 83 5.11 14.18 -4.61
N LEU A 84 4.10 14.91 -4.12
CA LEU A 84 2.75 14.88 -4.69
C LEU A 84 2.70 15.35 -6.15
N LYS A 85 3.60 16.23 -6.59
CA LYS A 85 3.69 16.62 -8.01
C LYS A 85 3.97 15.43 -8.94
N GLN A 86 4.68 14.42 -8.45
CA GLN A 86 4.98 13.19 -9.20
C GLN A 86 3.87 12.14 -9.04
N PHE A 87 3.23 12.11 -7.87
CA PHE A 87 2.11 11.21 -7.61
C PHE A 87 0.83 11.61 -8.36
N CYS A 88 0.54 12.91 -8.42
CA CYS A 88 -0.67 13.49 -8.99
C CYS A 88 -0.57 13.63 -10.52
N THR A 89 -0.49 12.49 -11.19
CA THR A 89 -0.47 12.39 -12.65
C THR A 89 -1.65 11.54 -13.12
N GLU A 90 -2.18 11.83 -14.31
CA GLU A 90 -3.30 11.09 -14.90
C GLU A 90 -2.96 9.60 -15.05
N LEU A 91 -1.74 9.28 -15.47
CA LEU A 91 -1.27 7.90 -15.58
C LEU A 91 -1.29 7.17 -14.25
N ASN A 92 -0.83 7.81 -13.17
CA ASN A 92 -0.85 7.19 -11.84
C ASN A 92 -2.28 7.05 -11.32
N ALA A 93 -3.13 8.06 -11.51
CA ALA A 93 -4.55 7.99 -11.16
C ALA A 93 -5.26 6.82 -11.87
N TYR A 94 -5.02 6.65 -13.18
CA TYR A 94 -5.52 5.51 -13.95
C TYR A 94 -5.03 4.17 -13.39
N LYS A 95 -3.72 4.04 -13.09
CA LYS A 95 -3.14 2.82 -12.51
C LYS A 95 -3.79 2.47 -11.17
N LEU A 96 -3.94 3.44 -10.27
CA LEU A 96 -4.63 3.25 -8.99
C LEU A 96 -6.05 2.71 -9.19
N GLY A 97 -6.79 3.28 -10.15
CA GLY A 97 -8.11 2.79 -10.53
C GLY A 97 -8.09 1.35 -11.06
N ARG A 98 -7.16 1.03 -11.97
CA ARG A 98 -6.98 -0.31 -12.56
C ARG A 98 -6.61 -1.39 -11.57
N GLU A 99 -5.84 -1.02 -10.54
CA GLU A 99 -5.38 -1.93 -9.49
C GLU A 99 -6.39 -2.05 -8.34
N GLY A 100 -7.45 -1.23 -8.35
CA GLY A 100 -8.53 -1.30 -7.38
C GLY A 100 -8.26 -0.52 -6.09
N TYR A 101 -7.21 0.29 -6.04
CA TYR A 101 -6.93 1.18 -4.91
C TYR A 101 -7.98 2.28 -4.80
N ALA A 102 -8.15 2.84 -3.60
CA ALA A 102 -9.07 3.93 -3.34
C ALA A 102 -8.46 5.27 -3.75
N TRP A 103 -9.27 6.13 -4.39
CA TRP A 103 -8.90 7.52 -4.65
C TRP A 103 -8.74 8.30 -3.33
N GLN A 104 -7.70 9.12 -3.23
CA GLN A 104 -7.43 9.97 -2.07
C GLN A 104 -7.41 11.44 -2.52
N PRO A 105 -8.08 12.35 -1.78
CA PRO A 105 -8.11 13.78 -2.11
C PRO A 105 -6.83 14.48 -1.64
N VAL A 106 -5.67 14.03 -2.12
CA VAL A 106 -4.35 14.58 -1.77
C VAL A 106 -3.76 15.48 -2.87
N CYS A 107 -4.34 15.42 -4.07
CA CYS A 107 -3.89 16.16 -5.24
C CYS A 107 -4.44 17.59 -5.27
N PRO A 108 -3.72 18.54 -5.91
CA PRO A 108 -4.16 19.92 -6.05
C PRO A 108 -5.45 20.02 -6.88
N LEU A 109 -6.26 21.03 -6.57
CA LEU A 109 -7.59 21.20 -7.17
C LEU A 109 -7.54 21.55 -8.67
N GLU A 110 -6.46 22.16 -9.15
CA GLU A 110 -6.33 22.69 -10.52
C GLU A 110 -6.54 21.63 -11.62
N ASN A 111 -6.22 20.37 -11.34
CA ASN A 111 -6.35 19.26 -12.30
C ASN A 111 -7.21 18.10 -11.77
N ILE A 112 -7.99 18.33 -10.70
CA ILE A 112 -8.67 17.24 -10.00
C ILE A 112 -9.65 16.50 -10.91
N GLU A 113 -10.37 17.20 -11.78
CA GLU A 113 -11.36 16.60 -12.69
C GLU A 113 -10.70 15.61 -13.66
N LYS A 114 -9.57 15.96 -14.26
CA LYS A 114 -8.82 15.08 -15.18
C LYS A 114 -8.27 13.86 -14.46
N LEU A 115 -7.75 14.04 -13.25
CA LEU A 115 -7.25 12.94 -12.43
C LEU A 115 -8.37 11.97 -12.04
N GLU A 116 -9.52 12.50 -11.64
CA GLU A 116 -10.70 11.71 -11.30
C GLU A 116 -11.24 10.95 -12.51
N GLU A 117 -11.30 11.60 -13.68
CA GLU A 117 -11.68 10.93 -14.93
C GLU A 117 -10.74 9.76 -15.23
N ALA A 118 -9.42 9.98 -15.21
CA ALA A 118 -8.43 8.94 -15.44
C ALA A 118 -8.55 7.78 -14.41
N TYR A 119 -8.73 8.10 -13.13
CA TYR A 119 -8.99 7.11 -12.09
C TYR A 119 -10.27 6.31 -12.38
N ASN A 120 -11.37 6.97 -12.74
CA ASN A 120 -12.64 6.33 -13.03
C ASN A 120 -12.56 5.40 -14.25
N GLN A 121 -11.83 5.81 -15.29
CA GLN A 121 -11.54 4.96 -16.44
C GLN A 121 -10.77 3.68 -16.02
N GLY A 122 -9.76 3.81 -15.17
CA GLY A 122 -9.06 2.66 -14.61
C GLY A 122 -9.98 1.77 -13.77
N ARG A 123 -10.76 2.39 -12.89
CA ARG A 123 -11.70 1.71 -11.98
C ARG A 123 -12.78 0.94 -12.73
N TYR A 124 -13.24 1.45 -13.87
CA TYR A 124 -14.18 0.75 -14.74
C TYR A 124 -13.67 -0.65 -15.13
N TYR A 125 -12.43 -0.74 -15.62
CA TYR A 125 -11.85 -2.03 -16.01
C TYR A 125 -11.60 -2.96 -14.82
N TYR A 126 -11.19 -2.42 -13.67
CA TYR A 126 -11.05 -3.21 -12.44
C TYR A 126 -12.38 -3.88 -12.06
N LEU A 127 -13.48 -3.12 -12.07
CA LEU A 127 -14.80 -3.64 -11.74
C LEU A 127 -15.27 -4.69 -12.75
N ARG A 128 -15.07 -4.44 -14.06
CA ARG A 128 -15.40 -5.42 -15.10
C ARG A 128 -14.64 -6.72 -14.95
N GLN A 129 -13.34 -6.65 -14.67
CA GLN A 129 -12.50 -7.83 -14.47
C GLN A 129 -12.96 -8.62 -13.23
N ARG A 130 -13.23 -7.93 -12.13
CA ARG A 130 -13.76 -8.53 -10.90
C ARG A 130 -15.13 -9.19 -11.12
N ASP A 131 -16.02 -8.54 -11.87
CA ASP A 131 -17.34 -9.09 -12.16
C ASP A 131 -17.25 -10.32 -13.08
N MET A 132 -16.33 -10.32 -14.06
CA MET A 132 -16.04 -11.51 -14.87
C MET A 132 -15.48 -12.65 -14.03
N GLU A 133 -14.52 -12.37 -13.13
CA GLU A 133 -13.98 -13.37 -12.19
C GLU A 133 -15.10 -13.99 -11.35
N TYR A 134 -15.98 -13.14 -10.80
CA TYR A 134 -17.14 -13.57 -10.02
C TYR A 134 -18.08 -14.48 -10.82
N LEU A 135 -18.44 -14.11 -12.06
CA LEU A 135 -19.34 -14.90 -12.91
C LEU A 135 -18.70 -16.19 -13.43
N SER A 136 -17.37 -16.21 -13.59
CA SER A 136 -16.63 -17.40 -14.04
C SER A 136 -16.41 -18.44 -12.94
N ALA A 137 -16.68 -18.10 -11.68
CA ALA A 137 -16.47 -18.99 -10.55
C ALA A 137 -17.48 -20.16 -10.59
N PRO A 138 -17.03 -21.44 -10.63
CA PRO A 138 -17.90 -22.60 -10.80
C PRO A 138 -18.88 -22.88 -9.65
N TYR A 139 -18.66 -22.29 -8.46
CA TYR A 139 -19.49 -22.53 -7.27
C TYR A 139 -19.64 -21.29 -6.35
N PRO A 140 -20.74 -21.18 -5.58
CA PRO A 140 -21.00 -20.06 -4.64
C PRO A 140 -19.99 -19.90 -3.49
N TRP A 141 -19.08 -20.85 -3.30
CA TRP A 141 -18.00 -20.84 -2.30
C TRP A 141 -16.62 -20.60 -2.93
N GLY A 142 -16.59 -19.79 -4.00
CA GLY A 142 -15.43 -19.60 -4.87
C GLY A 142 -14.18 -19.11 -4.13
N TYR A 143 -13.07 -19.80 -4.37
CA TYR A 143 -11.72 -19.38 -4.01
C TYR A 143 -11.33 -18.22 -4.94
N GLY A 144 -11.42 -16.99 -4.46
CA GLY A 144 -10.92 -15.83 -5.21
C GLY A 144 -9.40 -15.72 -5.10
N ARG A 145 -8.81 -14.74 -5.79
CA ARG A 145 -7.38 -14.37 -5.70
C ARG A 145 -6.83 -14.16 -4.27
N TYR A 146 -7.72 -14.00 -3.27
CA TYR A 146 -7.41 -13.79 -1.86
C TYR A 146 -7.92 -14.92 -0.91
N GLY A 147 -8.32 -16.10 -1.43
CA GLY A 147 -8.75 -17.25 -0.62
C GLY A 147 -10.28 -17.45 -0.53
N TYR A 148 -10.75 -18.20 0.47
CA TYR A 148 -12.17 -18.52 0.71
C TYR A 148 -13.00 -17.22 0.85
N ALA A 149 -13.78 -16.88 -0.16
CA ALA A 149 -14.77 -15.83 -0.08
C ALA A 149 -16.12 -16.45 0.33
N SER A 150 -16.56 -16.18 1.56
CA SER A 150 -17.96 -16.44 1.92
C SER A 150 -18.85 -15.48 1.13
N PRO A 151 -19.96 -15.95 0.51
CA PRO A 151 -20.85 -15.09 -0.28
C PRO A 151 -21.47 -13.93 0.51
N TYR A 152 -21.34 -13.92 1.84
CA TYR A 152 -21.85 -12.89 2.75
C TYR A 152 -20.78 -12.07 3.49
N SER A 153 -19.51 -12.09 3.09
CA SER A 153 -18.52 -11.17 3.70
C SER A 153 -18.56 -9.74 3.13
N TRP A 154 -19.69 -9.37 2.51
CA TRP A 154 -20.02 -7.97 2.29
C TRP A 154 -20.18 -7.30 3.67
N ARG A 155 -19.27 -6.39 4.02
CA ARG A 155 -19.58 -5.32 4.97
C ARG A 155 -20.82 -4.61 4.43
N SER A 156 -21.98 -4.97 4.95
CA SER A 156 -23.23 -4.30 4.67
C SER A 156 -23.09 -2.84 5.15
N PRO A 157 -23.45 -1.83 4.35
CA PRO A 157 -23.43 -0.43 4.77
C PRO A 157 -24.34 -0.11 5.96
N PHE A 158 -25.20 -1.06 6.35
CA PHE A 158 -26.25 -0.90 7.35
C PHE A 158 -26.00 -1.66 8.65
N TRP A 159 -24.89 -2.38 8.81
CA TRP A 159 -24.52 -2.97 10.10
C TRP A 159 -23.47 -2.11 10.80
N ARG A 160 -23.94 -1.31 11.75
CA ARG A 160 -23.13 -0.81 12.88
C ARG A 160 -23.33 -1.81 14.02
N PRO A 161 -22.31 -2.54 14.50
CA PRO A 161 -22.42 -3.19 15.79
C PRO A 161 -22.58 -2.07 16.82
N GLY A 162 -23.77 -1.97 17.42
CA GLY A 162 -23.89 -1.36 18.74
C GLY A 162 -23.10 -2.24 19.70
N TRP A 163 -22.26 -1.58 20.49
CA TRP A 163 -21.49 -2.04 21.66
C TRP A 163 -21.68 -3.50 22.08
#